data_AF-A0A841KFK6-F1
#
_entry.id   AF-A0A841KFK6-F1
#
_cell.length_a   1.000
_cell.length_b   1.000
_cell.length_c   1.000
_cell.angle_alpha   90.00
_cell.angle_beta   90.00
_cell.angle_gamma   90.00
#
_symmetry.space_group_name_H-M   'P 1'
#
loop_
_entity.id
_entity.type
_entity.pdbx_description
1 polymer ?
#
loop_
_entity_poly.entity_id
_entity_poly.type
_entity_poly.pdbx_seq_one_letter_code
_entity_poly.pdbx_strand_id
1 'polypeptide(L)'
;MSLRSPLLALFIASLSFAAGAQDRDVRLPDLGSSAGALISPQEASQYGAAMLHQMRALHMVLDDPQANEYLNSVGYRLVAASDDPKQKFTFFVVRDQEINAFAAPGGYIGVNAGLITIAQNESELAGVMAHEIGHISQHHLERAFEASKKDAPLMALVLLGAIAAGTTGHNSGDAGMAVLAGGQGLLAQRQINFTRSDEAEADRVGIQTLARAGYNPEAMADFFQRMEDTLRPGSGGVSVPELLQTHPVTAARISDARARARALEEQMKKQPHPQLNAATLENSTVPLPFVKTPDVLIQPQRSGHKADTELSLFKLMRERVRVLSGDANTLLDYYAGNLPRKDFDTPWNRYGYALTLIRTGQPAKAVRQLQPLLKQYPGNTTLRLALANAEFQNGQHDAAFAQYASLSANAPDDHAIAIAYAHALTQAGTKAQARKAEDMLRPMLDDSEDPDLYTSYARASEKADMPVRAGEAYAYASYLSGRPFDAMQQFRRLLDRPDLNYYQRARINAHIAQLTPLLMELRKRKIDTPDRDPDGRSPLQGERAMGSASQLCFSLTCG
;
A
#
# COMPACT_ATOMS: atom_id res chain seq x y z
N MET A 1 86.19 2.37 -29.04
CA MET A 1 85.63 1.35 -28.12
C MET A 1 84.93 2.09 -26.99
N SER A 2 83.64 1.78 -26.86
CA SER A 2 82.58 2.58 -26.24
C SER A 2 82.63 2.61 -24.72
N LEU A 3 82.55 3.82 -24.16
CA LEU A 3 82.35 4.08 -22.74
C LEU A 3 80.94 3.67 -22.31
N ARG A 4 80.87 3.04 -21.13
CA ARG A 4 79.65 2.75 -20.38
C ARG A 4 79.25 3.96 -19.53
N SER A 5 77.95 4.29 -19.58
CA SER A 5 77.12 4.99 -18.58
C SER A 5 77.45 6.46 -18.22
N PRO A 6 76.45 7.37 -18.26
CA PRO A 6 75.31 7.30 -17.35
C PRO A 6 73.95 7.58 -18.04
N LEU A 7 73.12 6.55 -18.16
CA LEU A 7 71.72 6.66 -18.62
C LEU A 7 70.74 6.26 -17.50
N LEU A 8 71.01 6.70 -16.27
CA LEU A 8 70.12 6.49 -15.12
C LEU A 8 69.62 7.80 -14.48
N ALA A 9 69.71 8.92 -15.20
CA ALA A 9 69.22 10.22 -14.71
C ALA A 9 68.09 10.83 -15.55
N LEU A 10 67.70 10.23 -16.70
CA LEU A 10 66.64 10.77 -17.56
C LEU A 10 65.30 10.03 -17.52
N PHE A 11 65.18 8.94 -16.74
CA PHE A 11 63.93 8.17 -16.62
C PHE A 11 63.13 8.46 -15.34
N ILE A 12 63.63 9.31 -14.45
CA ILE A 12 62.93 9.70 -13.21
C ILE A 12 62.22 11.07 -13.36
N ALA A 13 62.55 11.86 -14.39
CA ALA A 13 61.96 13.18 -14.59
C ALA A 13 60.65 13.20 -15.42
N SER A 14 60.23 12.09 -16.02
CA SER A 14 58.95 11.97 -16.76
C SER A 14 57.81 11.33 -15.96
N LEU A 15 58.06 10.89 -14.72
CA LEU A 15 57.05 10.28 -13.84
C LEU A 15 56.52 11.20 -12.73
N SER A 16 56.87 12.50 -12.74
CA SER A 16 56.51 13.44 -11.67
C SER A 16 55.44 14.49 -12.06
N PHE A 17 54.68 14.29 -13.14
CA PHE A 17 53.63 15.23 -13.58
C PHE A 17 52.23 14.62 -13.78
N ALA A 18 51.91 13.54 -13.07
CA ALA A 18 50.54 12.99 -13.03
C ALA A 18 50.00 12.81 -11.59
N ALA A 19 50.50 13.60 -10.63
CA ALA A 19 49.99 13.64 -9.26
C ALA A 19 49.61 15.09 -8.92
N GLY A 20 48.39 15.49 -9.27
CA GLY A 20 47.90 16.83 -8.94
C GLY A 20 46.69 17.29 -9.74
N ALA A 21 45.60 16.51 -9.73
CA ALA A 21 44.23 16.98 -9.95
C ALA A 21 43.25 15.81 -9.81
N GLN A 22 43.07 15.28 -8.58
CA GLN A 22 41.78 14.71 -8.22
C GLN A 22 40.99 15.84 -7.57
N ASP A 23 40.40 16.68 -8.41
CA ASP A 23 39.33 17.55 -7.98
C ASP A 23 38.16 16.66 -7.53
N ARG A 24 37.85 16.69 -6.23
CA ARG A 24 36.82 15.85 -5.60
C ARG A 24 35.39 16.34 -5.89
N ASP A 25 35.24 17.40 -6.69
CA ASP A 25 33.96 18.00 -7.03
C ASP A 25 33.61 17.97 -8.54
N VAL A 26 34.25 17.09 -9.31
CA VAL A 26 33.72 16.77 -10.66
C VAL A 26 32.53 15.82 -10.50
N ARG A 27 31.33 16.40 -10.30
CA ARG A 27 30.07 15.72 -10.63
C ARG A 27 30.07 15.46 -12.12
N LEU A 28 30.49 14.25 -12.50
CA LEU A 28 30.21 13.72 -13.83
C LEU A 28 28.69 13.88 -14.07
N PRO A 29 28.26 14.48 -15.20
CA PRO A 29 26.87 14.46 -15.57
C PRO A 29 26.39 13.00 -15.55
N ASP A 30 25.26 12.73 -14.90
CA ASP A 30 24.60 11.44 -15.01
C ASP A 30 24.27 11.21 -16.49
N LEU A 31 25.10 10.40 -17.16
CA LEU A 31 24.87 9.93 -18.50
C LEU A 31 23.82 8.83 -18.37
N GLY A 32 22.59 9.25 -18.04
CA GLY A 32 21.51 8.41 -17.54
C GLY A 32 21.47 7.02 -18.17
N SER A 33 21.12 6.02 -17.37
CA SER A 33 20.95 4.65 -17.86
C SER A 33 20.05 4.66 -19.10
N SER A 34 20.41 3.89 -20.12
CA SER A 34 19.58 3.74 -21.32
C SER A 34 18.19 3.14 -21.02
N ALA A 35 18.03 2.58 -19.81
CA ALA A 35 16.77 2.19 -19.19
C ALA A 35 15.88 3.41 -18.83
N GLY A 36 16.44 4.49 -18.28
CA GLY A 36 15.73 5.76 -18.02
C GLY A 36 15.34 6.52 -19.29
N ALA A 37 15.89 6.14 -20.46
CA ALA A 37 15.52 6.71 -21.75
C ALA A 37 14.20 6.13 -22.33
N LEU A 38 13.61 5.10 -21.71
CA LEU A 38 12.36 4.46 -22.16
C LEU A 38 11.09 5.09 -21.59
N ILE A 39 11.10 5.39 -20.29
CA ILE A 39 9.97 5.95 -19.54
C ILE A 39 10.54 6.95 -18.55
N SER A 40 10.00 8.18 -18.54
CA SER A 40 10.36 9.19 -17.54
C SER A 40 9.82 8.84 -16.15
N PRO A 41 10.44 9.29 -15.04
CA PRO A 41 9.91 9.06 -13.69
C PRO A 41 8.45 9.52 -13.52
N GLN A 42 8.05 10.60 -14.21
CA GLN A 42 6.68 11.10 -14.19
C GLN A 42 5.72 10.13 -14.89
N GLU A 43 6.08 9.61 -16.06
CA GLU A 43 5.26 8.60 -16.76
C GLU A 43 5.16 7.31 -15.92
N ALA A 44 6.26 6.85 -15.32
CA ALA A 44 6.26 5.68 -14.45
C ALA A 44 5.29 5.85 -13.27
N SER A 45 5.30 7.01 -12.61
CA SER A 45 4.35 7.36 -11.54
C SER A 45 2.89 7.39 -12.04
N GLN A 46 2.63 7.96 -13.22
CA GLN A 46 1.29 7.96 -13.81
C GLN A 46 0.78 6.55 -14.11
N TYR A 47 1.66 5.65 -14.56
CA TYR A 47 1.31 4.26 -14.82
C TYR A 47 1.01 3.49 -13.54
N GLY A 48 1.84 3.65 -12.50
CA GLY A 48 1.58 3.05 -11.19
C GLY A 48 0.25 3.53 -10.58
N ALA A 49 -0.04 4.83 -10.66
CA ALA A 49 -1.31 5.40 -10.19
C ALA A 49 -2.51 4.84 -10.96
N ALA A 50 -2.43 4.77 -12.29
CA ALA A 50 -3.49 4.21 -13.13
C ALA A 50 -3.76 2.73 -12.82
N MET A 51 -2.69 1.94 -12.60
CA MET A 51 -2.80 0.55 -12.16
C MET A 51 -3.52 0.44 -10.81
N LEU A 52 -3.13 1.23 -9.81
CA LEU A 52 -3.77 1.22 -8.49
C LEU A 52 -5.26 1.58 -8.58
N HIS A 53 -5.59 2.64 -9.33
CA HIS A 53 -6.97 3.04 -9.57
C HIS A 53 -7.78 1.91 -10.21
N GLN A 54 -7.23 1.23 -11.22
CA GLN A 54 -7.92 0.08 -11.83
C GLN A 54 -8.12 -1.06 -10.84
N MET A 55 -7.10 -1.40 -10.05
CA MET A 55 -7.23 -2.43 -9.01
C MET A 55 -8.34 -2.09 -8.00
N ARG A 56 -8.49 -0.80 -7.65
CA ARG A 56 -9.60 -0.33 -6.80
C ARG A 56 -10.96 -0.51 -7.47
N ALA A 57 -11.08 -0.17 -8.76
CA ALA A 57 -12.32 -0.35 -9.52
C ALA A 57 -12.75 -1.83 -9.60
N LEU A 58 -11.78 -2.75 -9.51
CA LEU A 58 -11.99 -4.20 -9.51
C LEU A 58 -12.13 -4.80 -8.11
N HIS A 59 -12.19 -3.96 -7.07
CA HIS A 59 -12.24 -4.38 -5.68
C HIS A 59 -11.07 -5.28 -5.25
N MET A 60 -9.93 -5.18 -5.94
CA MET A 60 -8.71 -5.95 -5.65
C MET A 60 -7.84 -5.29 -4.57
N VAL A 61 -8.14 -4.06 -4.17
CA VAL A 61 -7.41 -3.36 -3.11
C VAL A 61 -8.17 -3.44 -1.80
N LEU A 62 -7.45 -3.66 -0.71
CA LEU A 62 -7.96 -3.53 0.64
C LEU A 62 -7.67 -2.10 1.13
N ASP A 63 -8.52 -1.15 0.77
CA ASP A 63 -8.45 0.22 1.31
C ASP A 63 -8.99 0.21 2.75
N ASP A 64 -8.11 -0.08 3.71
CA ASP A 64 -8.40 0.00 5.14
C ASP A 64 -7.39 0.95 5.80
N PRO A 65 -7.83 2.06 6.42
CA PRO A 65 -6.91 3.07 6.96
C PRO A 65 -5.87 2.50 7.95
N GLN A 66 -6.26 1.60 8.86
CA GLN A 66 -5.34 1.05 9.86
C GLN A 66 -4.30 0.10 9.23
N ALA A 67 -4.75 -0.78 8.31
CA ALA A 67 -3.86 -1.70 7.62
C ALA A 67 -2.90 -0.95 6.68
N ASN A 68 -3.40 0.07 5.99
CA ASN A 68 -2.61 0.90 5.08
C ASN A 68 -1.58 1.74 5.84
N GLU A 69 -1.96 2.43 6.92
CA GLU A 69 -1.03 3.16 7.78
C GLU A 69 0.06 2.24 8.33
N TYR A 70 -0.32 1.05 8.81
CA TYR A 70 0.64 0.05 9.28
C TYR A 70 1.60 -0.40 8.18
N LEU A 71 1.09 -0.77 7.00
CA LEU A 71 1.94 -1.23 5.90
C LEU A 71 2.89 -0.11 5.45
N ASN A 72 2.38 1.12 5.31
CA ASN A 72 3.19 2.28 4.97
C ASN A 72 4.24 2.56 6.05
N SER A 73 3.93 2.35 7.33
CA SER A 73 4.89 2.51 8.41
C SER A 73 6.10 1.57 8.29
N VAL A 74 5.85 0.30 7.96
CA VAL A 74 6.90 -0.69 7.71
C VAL A 74 7.68 -0.31 6.45
N GLY A 75 6.97 0.01 5.37
CA GLY A 75 7.56 0.38 4.09
C GLY A 75 8.47 1.59 4.17
N TYR A 76 8.01 2.70 4.74
CA TYR A 76 8.83 3.91 4.83
C TYR A 76 9.97 3.83 5.83
N ARG A 77 9.85 2.99 6.88
CA ARG A 77 11.01 2.64 7.72
C ARG A 77 12.10 1.93 6.91
N LEU A 78 11.72 1.06 5.99
CA LEU A 78 12.67 0.40 5.08
C LEU A 78 13.23 1.37 4.03
N VAL A 79 12.39 2.23 3.44
CA VAL A 79 12.84 3.25 2.47
C VAL A 79 13.86 4.19 3.10
N ALA A 80 13.62 4.65 4.32
CA ALA A 80 14.58 5.49 5.06
C ALA A 80 15.92 4.80 5.32
N ALA A 81 15.94 3.46 5.38
CA ALA A 81 17.14 2.65 5.52
C ALA A 81 17.74 2.20 4.18
N SER A 82 17.08 2.46 3.05
CA SER A 82 17.51 2.00 1.73
C SER A 82 18.61 2.87 1.13
N ASP A 83 19.11 2.49 -0.04
CA ASP A 83 20.16 3.23 -0.75
C ASP A 83 19.64 4.50 -1.46
N ASP A 84 18.33 4.58 -1.71
CA ASP A 84 17.66 5.76 -2.25
C ASP A 84 16.42 6.15 -1.40
N PRO A 85 16.65 6.84 -0.27
CA PRO A 85 15.56 7.21 0.64
C PRO A 85 14.67 8.35 0.09
N LYS A 86 15.07 9.01 -1.01
CA LYS A 86 14.31 10.11 -1.65
C LYS A 86 13.34 9.61 -2.71
N GLN A 87 13.45 8.35 -3.13
CA GLN A 87 12.51 7.74 -4.04
C GLN A 87 11.12 7.68 -3.40
N LYS A 88 10.10 8.08 -4.17
CA LYS A 88 8.71 7.98 -3.72
C LYS A 88 8.24 6.53 -3.83
N PHE A 89 7.55 6.07 -2.80
CA PHE A 89 6.92 4.76 -2.76
C PHE A 89 5.46 4.88 -2.36
N THR A 90 4.63 3.98 -2.89
CA THR A 90 3.24 3.80 -2.48
C THR A 90 3.01 2.35 -2.12
N PHE A 91 2.69 2.06 -0.86
CA PHE A 91 2.42 0.71 -0.38
C PHE A 91 0.92 0.50 -0.22
N PHE A 92 0.39 -0.62 -0.72
CA PHE A 92 -1.03 -0.95 -0.58
C PHE A 92 -1.25 -2.45 -0.38
N VAL A 93 -2.32 -2.79 0.34
CA VAL A 93 -2.71 -4.18 0.57
C VAL A 93 -3.61 -4.65 -0.58
N VAL A 94 -3.27 -5.79 -1.18
CA VAL A 94 -4.07 -6.46 -2.20
C VAL A 94 -5.00 -7.46 -1.52
N ARG A 95 -6.28 -7.41 -1.86
CA ARG A 95 -7.34 -8.30 -1.39
C ARG A 95 -7.26 -9.66 -2.10
N ASP A 96 -6.14 -10.35 -1.89
CA ASP A 96 -5.89 -11.68 -2.43
C ASP A 96 -5.28 -12.57 -1.34
N GLN A 97 -5.77 -13.82 -1.24
CA GLN A 97 -5.30 -14.81 -0.28
C GLN A 97 -4.06 -15.57 -0.78
N GLU A 98 -3.65 -15.35 -2.03
CA GLU A 98 -2.37 -15.86 -2.53
C GLU A 98 -1.19 -15.22 -1.80
N ILE A 99 -0.12 -16.01 -1.58
CA ILE A 99 1.12 -15.51 -0.99
C ILE A 99 1.92 -14.82 -2.10
N ASN A 100 1.79 -13.49 -2.17
CA ASN A 100 2.51 -12.68 -3.15
C ASN A 100 2.78 -11.24 -2.67
N ALA A 101 3.77 -10.62 -3.28
CA ALA A 101 4.01 -9.18 -3.29
C ALA A 101 4.61 -8.83 -4.65
N PHE A 102 4.46 -7.58 -5.08
CA PHE A 102 5.03 -7.15 -6.35
C PHE A 102 5.36 -5.66 -6.35
N ALA A 103 6.34 -5.32 -7.17
CA ALA A 103 6.72 -3.95 -7.51
C ALA A 103 6.22 -3.54 -8.91
N ALA A 104 5.72 -2.31 -9.01
CA ALA A 104 5.24 -1.69 -10.24
C ALA A 104 5.92 -0.32 -10.48
N PRO A 105 5.87 0.21 -11.72
CA PRO A 105 6.54 1.47 -12.06
C PRO A 105 6.12 2.62 -11.13
N GLY A 106 7.06 3.53 -10.86
CA GLY A 106 6.82 4.70 -10.01
C GLY A 106 6.87 4.44 -8.51
N GLY A 107 7.36 3.27 -8.08
CA GLY A 107 7.53 2.91 -6.66
C GLY A 107 6.27 2.35 -6.00
N TYR A 108 5.32 1.84 -6.78
CA TYR A 108 4.12 1.20 -6.25
C TYR A 108 4.43 -0.25 -5.86
N ILE A 109 4.16 -0.61 -4.60
CA ILE A 109 4.38 -1.96 -4.07
C ILE A 109 3.05 -2.49 -3.52
N GLY A 110 2.56 -3.57 -4.13
CA GLY A 110 1.38 -4.30 -3.68
C GLY A 110 1.77 -5.49 -2.82
N VAL A 111 1.10 -5.67 -1.68
CA VAL A 111 1.32 -6.82 -0.78
C VAL A 111 0.01 -7.58 -0.59
N ASN A 112 -0.05 -8.86 -0.97
CA ASN A 112 -1.25 -9.66 -0.83
C ASN A 112 -1.59 -9.95 0.63
N ALA A 113 -2.89 -9.99 0.95
CA ALA A 113 -3.38 -10.39 2.25
C ALA A 113 -2.90 -11.80 2.66
N GLY A 114 -2.77 -12.72 1.71
CA GLY A 114 -2.19 -14.05 1.94
C GLY A 114 -0.77 -14.00 2.52
N LEU A 115 0.06 -13.11 1.99
CA LEU A 115 1.43 -12.91 2.47
C LEU A 115 1.45 -12.37 3.91
N ILE A 116 0.64 -11.35 4.19
CA ILE A 116 0.55 -10.75 5.52
C ILE A 116 0.07 -11.81 6.54
N THR A 117 -0.91 -12.62 6.16
CA THR A 117 -1.54 -13.61 7.06
C THR A 117 -0.72 -14.86 7.33
N ILE A 118 0.25 -15.20 6.47
CA ILE A 118 1.17 -16.33 6.68
C ILE A 118 2.44 -15.93 7.44
N ALA A 119 2.88 -14.67 7.35
CA ALA A 119 4.03 -14.15 8.06
C ALA A 119 3.88 -14.31 9.59
N GLN A 120 4.95 -14.77 10.27
CA GLN A 120 4.90 -15.03 11.71
C GLN A 120 5.25 -13.83 12.57
N ASN A 121 6.01 -12.90 12.01
CA ASN A 121 6.44 -11.68 12.67
C ASN A 121 6.63 -10.55 11.65
N GLU A 122 6.75 -9.33 12.16
CA GLU A 122 6.91 -8.13 11.34
C GLU A 122 8.20 -8.15 10.50
N SER A 123 9.28 -8.77 11.00
CA SER A 123 10.55 -8.86 10.24
C SER A 123 10.44 -9.75 9.00
N GLU A 124 9.59 -10.78 9.02
CA GLU A 124 9.32 -11.59 7.81
C GLU A 124 8.59 -10.76 6.74
N LEU A 125 7.55 -10.02 7.13
CA LEU A 125 6.85 -9.09 6.22
C LEU A 125 7.81 -8.01 5.70
N ALA A 126 8.59 -7.39 6.59
CA ALA A 126 9.57 -6.39 6.25
C ALA A 126 10.66 -6.96 5.33
N GLY A 127 11.04 -8.24 5.49
CA GLY A 127 12.00 -8.92 4.62
C GLY A 127 11.52 -8.98 3.18
N VAL A 128 10.25 -9.36 2.95
CA VAL A 128 9.66 -9.34 1.60
C VAL A 128 9.55 -7.92 1.07
N MET A 129 9.08 -6.96 1.87
CA MET A 129 8.99 -5.57 1.43
C MET A 129 10.37 -4.97 1.08
N ALA A 130 11.42 -5.33 1.82
CA ALA A 130 12.79 -4.90 1.55
C ALA A 130 13.32 -5.49 0.22
N HIS A 131 12.91 -6.71 -0.11
CA HIS A 131 13.18 -7.34 -1.41
C HIS A 131 12.53 -6.56 -2.56
N GLU A 132 11.24 -6.20 -2.43
CA GLU A 132 10.53 -5.40 -3.44
C GLU A 132 11.12 -3.98 -3.59
N ILE A 133 11.50 -3.34 -2.49
CA ILE A 133 12.25 -2.07 -2.52
C ILE A 133 13.60 -2.25 -3.24
N GLY A 134 14.25 -3.40 -3.07
CA GLY A 134 15.43 -3.79 -3.83
C GLY A 134 15.18 -3.77 -5.33
N HIS A 135 14.11 -4.40 -5.82
CA HIS A 135 13.77 -4.39 -7.24
C HIS A 135 13.58 -2.97 -7.81
N ILE A 136 12.90 -2.09 -7.06
CA ILE A 136 12.67 -0.71 -7.47
C ILE A 136 13.96 0.13 -7.45
N SER A 137 14.72 0.08 -6.35
CA SER A 137 15.95 0.87 -6.20
C SER A 137 17.05 0.48 -7.17
N GLN A 138 17.07 -0.78 -7.61
CA GLN A 138 18.03 -1.29 -8.59
C GLN A 138 17.51 -1.21 -10.04
N HIS A 139 16.35 -0.59 -10.25
CA HIS A 139 15.70 -0.41 -11.55
C HIS A 139 15.51 -1.72 -12.33
N HIS A 140 15.27 -2.84 -11.63
CA HIS A 140 15.18 -4.17 -12.25
C HIS A 140 14.06 -4.23 -13.30
N LEU A 141 12.96 -3.54 -13.03
CA LEU A 141 11.82 -3.49 -13.93
C LEU A 141 12.18 -2.77 -15.24
N GLU A 142 12.83 -1.61 -15.15
CA GLU A 142 13.29 -0.84 -16.31
C GLU A 142 14.39 -1.57 -17.09
N ARG A 143 15.33 -2.24 -16.40
CA ARG A 143 16.35 -3.09 -17.05
C ARG A 143 15.73 -4.27 -17.79
N ALA A 144 14.74 -4.93 -17.19
CA ALA A 144 14.02 -6.04 -17.82
C ALA A 144 13.29 -5.57 -19.08
N PHE A 145 12.64 -4.40 -19.02
CA PHE A 145 11.98 -3.79 -20.17
C PHE A 145 12.95 -3.37 -21.27
N GLU A 146 14.11 -2.82 -20.90
CA GLU A 146 15.15 -2.48 -21.87
C GLU A 146 15.69 -3.72 -22.58
N ALA A 147 15.96 -4.80 -21.83
CA ALA A 147 16.40 -6.07 -22.41
C ALA A 147 15.34 -6.66 -23.35
N SER A 148 14.06 -6.44 -23.06
CA SER A 148 12.92 -6.84 -23.89
C SER A 148 12.78 -6.03 -25.19
N LYS A 149 13.51 -4.92 -25.40
CA LYS A 149 13.44 -4.08 -26.63
C LYS A 149 13.66 -4.84 -27.96
N LYS A 150 14.15 -6.09 -27.93
CA LYS A 150 14.25 -6.94 -29.14
C LYS A 150 12.88 -7.44 -29.62
N ASP A 151 11.86 -7.41 -28.77
CA ASP A 151 10.46 -7.71 -29.08
C ASP A 151 9.57 -6.53 -28.65
N ALA A 152 9.24 -5.61 -29.56
CA ALA A 152 8.28 -4.53 -29.27
C ALA A 152 6.83 -5.08 -29.27
N PRO A 153 5.89 -4.68 -28.37
CA PRO A 153 6.00 -3.90 -27.15
C PRO A 153 5.34 -4.63 -25.95
N LEU A 154 6.13 -5.38 -25.17
CA LEU A 154 5.70 -5.91 -23.86
C LEU A 154 5.28 -4.80 -22.88
N MET A 155 5.93 -3.63 -22.98
CA MET A 155 5.53 -2.42 -22.27
C MET A 155 4.13 -1.96 -22.60
N ALA A 156 3.68 -2.06 -23.86
CA ALA A 156 2.31 -1.72 -24.21
C ALA A 156 1.31 -2.76 -23.65
N LEU A 157 1.69 -4.03 -23.53
CA LEU A 157 0.85 -5.11 -22.99
C LEU A 157 0.71 -5.07 -21.46
N VAL A 158 1.80 -4.81 -20.74
CA VAL A 158 1.79 -4.50 -19.30
C VAL A 158 1.01 -3.21 -19.03
N LEU A 159 1.22 -2.18 -19.87
CA LEU A 159 0.46 -0.93 -19.87
C LEU A 159 -1.02 -1.10 -20.25
N LEU A 160 -1.39 -2.15 -21.00
CA LEU A 160 -2.76 -2.39 -21.46
C LEU A 160 -3.59 -3.17 -20.45
N GLY A 161 -3.03 -4.16 -19.76
CA GLY A 161 -3.83 -4.93 -18.80
C GLY A 161 -3.83 -4.39 -17.36
N ALA A 162 -3.02 -3.39 -17.04
CA ALA A 162 -3.31 -2.51 -15.91
C ALA A 162 -4.62 -1.70 -16.10
N ILE A 163 -5.23 -1.72 -17.30
CA ILE A 163 -6.37 -0.88 -17.64
C ILE A 163 -7.63 -1.70 -18.00
N ALA A 164 -7.53 -2.99 -18.35
CA ALA A 164 -8.68 -3.76 -18.88
C ALA A 164 -9.16 -4.97 -18.04
N ALA A 165 -8.74 -5.13 -16.79
CA ALA A 165 -9.03 -6.31 -15.95
C ALA A 165 -10.49 -6.44 -15.41
N GLY A 166 -11.50 -5.91 -16.11
CA GLY A 166 -12.91 -5.91 -15.70
C GLY A 166 -13.80 -7.04 -16.22
N THR A 167 -13.26 -8.15 -16.73
CA THR A 167 -14.08 -9.12 -17.47
C THR A 167 -14.10 -10.52 -16.87
N THR A 168 -14.97 -10.72 -15.87
CA THR A 168 -15.50 -12.05 -15.54
C THR A 168 -17.02 -12.03 -15.74
N GLY A 169 -17.51 -12.36 -16.94
CA GLY A 169 -18.94 -12.36 -17.22
C GLY A 169 -19.34 -12.66 -18.67
N HIS A 170 -19.79 -13.89 -18.88
CA HIS A 170 -20.34 -14.60 -20.05
C HIS A 170 -21.08 -13.80 -21.17
N ASN A 171 -20.81 -14.26 -22.41
CA ASN A 171 -21.61 -14.19 -23.66
C ASN A 171 -21.42 -12.98 -24.60
N SER A 172 -20.54 -13.11 -25.60
CA SER A 172 -20.90 -13.16 -27.03
C SER A 172 -19.67 -13.11 -27.96
N GLY A 173 -19.55 -14.13 -28.81
CA GLY A 173 -18.97 -14.11 -30.18
C GLY A 173 -17.56 -13.60 -30.42
N ASP A 174 -17.30 -12.31 -30.22
CA ASP A 174 -16.09 -11.60 -30.70
C ASP A 174 -15.36 -10.81 -29.59
N ALA A 175 -15.81 -10.90 -28.33
CA ALA A 175 -15.17 -10.27 -27.18
C ALA A 175 -13.93 -11.01 -26.64
N GLY A 176 -13.60 -12.18 -27.22
CA GLY A 176 -12.55 -13.07 -26.71
C GLY A 176 -11.15 -12.46 -26.69
N MET A 177 -10.79 -11.60 -27.65
CA MET A 177 -9.45 -11.00 -27.70
C MET A 177 -9.28 -9.78 -26.79
N ALA A 178 -10.37 -9.05 -26.47
CA ALA A 178 -10.31 -7.87 -25.61
C ALA A 178 -10.35 -8.25 -24.10
N VAL A 179 -11.12 -9.28 -23.77
CA VAL A 179 -11.15 -9.92 -22.43
C VAL A 179 -9.78 -10.49 -22.06
N LEU A 180 -9.08 -11.08 -23.04
CA LEU A 180 -7.72 -11.58 -22.85
C LEU A 180 -6.74 -10.45 -22.55
N ALA A 181 -6.77 -9.32 -23.29
CA ALA A 181 -5.81 -8.23 -23.13
C ALA A 181 -5.86 -7.54 -21.76
N GLY A 182 -7.03 -7.52 -21.12
CA GLY A 182 -7.26 -6.85 -19.86
C GLY A 182 -6.81 -7.60 -18.62
N GLY A 183 -7.13 -8.89 -18.54
CA GLY A 183 -6.50 -9.76 -17.55
C GLY A 183 -5.00 -9.93 -17.81
N GLN A 184 -4.58 -9.90 -19.08
CA GLN A 184 -3.19 -10.21 -19.47
C GLN A 184 -2.13 -9.26 -18.96
N GLY A 185 -2.41 -8.01 -18.57
CA GLY A 185 -1.37 -7.09 -18.07
C GLY A 185 -1.08 -7.26 -16.58
N LEU A 186 -2.11 -7.55 -15.77
CA LEU A 186 -1.91 -8.10 -14.42
C LEU A 186 -1.24 -9.47 -14.50
N LEU A 187 -1.61 -10.31 -15.49
CA LEU A 187 -0.91 -11.57 -15.78
C LEU A 187 0.47 -11.38 -16.44
N ALA A 188 0.78 -10.20 -17.00
CA ALA A 188 2.08 -9.93 -17.63
C ALA A 188 3.12 -9.61 -16.57
N GLN A 189 2.73 -9.00 -15.44
CA GLN A 189 3.58 -8.97 -14.25
C GLN A 189 3.94 -10.39 -13.80
N ARG A 190 3.00 -11.34 -13.85
CA ARG A 190 3.25 -12.78 -13.58
C ARG A 190 4.24 -13.43 -14.55
N GLN A 191 4.57 -12.74 -15.65
CA GLN A 191 5.56 -13.16 -16.66
C GLN A 191 6.85 -12.33 -16.62
N ILE A 192 6.95 -11.30 -15.76
CA ILE A 192 8.22 -10.60 -15.52
C ILE A 192 9.07 -11.53 -14.65
N ASN A 193 9.74 -12.46 -15.32
CA ASN A 193 10.73 -13.31 -14.71
C ASN A 193 12.02 -12.50 -14.58
N PHE A 194 12.29 -12.01 -13.38
CA PHE A 194 13.57 -11.43 -13.06
C PHE A 194 14.68 -12.47 -13.26
N THR A 195 15.84 -12.00 -13.71
CA THR A 195 16.98 -12.90 -13.89
C THR A 195 17.46 -13.41 -12.52
N ARG A 196 18.16 -14.55 -12.49
CA ARG A 196 18.78 -15.03 -11.24
C ARG A 196 19.74 -14.01 -10.62
N SER A 197 20.36 -13.17 -11.44
CA SER A 197 21.20 -12.06 -10.98
C SER A 197 20.39 -10.94 -10.33
N ASP A 198 19.24 -10.58 -10.90
CA ASP A 198 18.35 -9.57 -10.30
C ASP A 198 17.83 -10.04 -8.94
N GLU A 199 17.43 -11.31 -8.81
CA GLU A 199 17.00 -11.88 -7.53
C GLU A 199 18.10 -11.87 -6.47
N ALA A 200 19.33 -12.27 -6.82
CA ALA A 200 20.46 -12.25 -5.90
C ALA A 200 20.88 -10.82 -5.50
N GLU A 201 20.72 -9.87 -6.42
CA GLU A 201 20.95 -8.45 -6.17
C GLU A 201 19.87 -7.87 -5.22
N ALA A 202 18.59 -8.16 -5.46
CA ALA A 202 17.49 -7.77 -4.60
C ALA A 202 17.57 -8.40 -3.20
N ASP A 203 17.89 -9.69 -3.09
CA ASP A 203 18.12 -10.37 -1.80
C ASP A 203 19.23 -9.67 -1.01
N ARG A 204 20.35 -9.36 -1.66
CA ARG A 204 21.52 -8.70 -1.03
C ARG A 204 21.17 -7.30 -0.53
N VAL A 205 20.57 -6.47 -1.37
CA VAL A 205 20.19 -5.08 -1.03
C VAL A 205 19.08 -5.08 0.03
N GLY A 206 18.11 -5.98 -0.10
CA GLY A 206 17.00 -6.14 0.83
C GLY A 206 17.47 -6.53 2.23
N ILE A 207 18.37 -7.52 2.37
CA ILE A 207 18.93 -7.92 3.68
C ILE A 207 19.70 -6.76 4.33
N GLN A 208 20.46 -5.99 3.56
CA GLN A 208 21.18 -4.81 4.07
C GLN A 208 20.20 -3.72 4.55
N THR A 209 19.15 -3.47 3.79
CA THR A 209 18.09 -2.51 4.15
C THR A 209 17.33 -2.96 5.40
N LEU A 210 16.99 -4.25 5.48
CA LEU A 210 16.30 -4.86 6.62
C LEU A 210 17.10 -4.68 7.92
N ALA A 211 18.40 -4.97 7.87
CA ALA A 211 19.30 -4.79 9.00
C ALA A 211 19.47 -3.31 9.41
N ARG A 212 19.64 -2.41 8.43
CA ARG A 212 19.73 -0.95 8.67
C ARG A 212 18.46 -0.39 9.29
N ALA A 213 17.30 -0.94 8.92
CA ALA A 213 16.00 -0.60 9.50
C ALA A 213 15.80 -1.16 10.93
N GLY A 214 16.71 -1.99 11.44
CA GLY A 214 16.64 -2.58 12.77
C GLY A 214 15.72 -3.80 12.88
N TYR A 215 15.40 -4.44 11.76
CA TYR A 215 14.72 -5.73 11.73
C TYR A 215 15.73 -6.89 11.77
N ASN A 216 15.24 -8.10 12.06
CA ASN A 216 16.08 -9.30 12.04
C ASN A 216 16.56 -9.61 10.60
N PRO A 217 17.88 -9.58 10.31
CA PRO A 217 18.40 -9.86 8.97
C PRO A 217 18.13 -11.29 8.47
N GLU A 218 17.96 -12.27 9.37
CA GLU A 218 17.63 -13.66 8.98
C GLU A 218 16.16 -13.81 8.53
N ALA A 219 15.29 -12.85 8.82
CA ALA A 219 13.85 -12.99 8.63
C ALA A 219 13.42 -13.16 7.17
N MET A 220 14.18 -12.60 6.21
CA MET A 220 13.93 -12.85 4.78
C MET A 220 14.14 -14.34 4.44
N ALA A 221 15.21 -14.95 4.95
CA ALA A 221 15.49 -16.36 4.73
C ALA A 221 14.48 -17.26 5.47
N ASP A 222 14.03 -16.85 6.66
CA ASP A 222 12.97 -17.56 7.39
C ASP A 222 11.65 -17.56 6.63
N PHE A 223 11.30 -16.42 6.00
CA PHE A 223 10.12 -16.35 5.14
C PHE A 223 10.25 -17.22 3.89
N PHE A 224 11.42 -17.23 3.23
CA PHE A 224 11.69 -18.14 2.11
C PHE A 224 11.55 -19.62 2.50
N GLN A 225 12.09 -20.01 3.67
CA GLN A 225 11.91 -21.35 4.21
C GLN A 225 10.44 -21.68 4.46
N ARG A 226 9.67 -20.72 5.00
CA ARG A 226 8.23 -20.88 5.24
C ARG A 226 7.46 -21.14 3.95
N MET A 227 7.79 -20.43 2.87
CA MET A 227 7.18 -20.69 1.57
C MET A 227 7.52 -22.08 1.03
N GLU A 228 8.78 -22.50 1.15
CA GLU A 228 9.19 -23.86 0.78
C GLU A 228 8.44 -24.92 1.61
N ASP A 229 8.20 -24.66 2.90
CA ASP A 229 7.44 -25.56 3.77
C ASP A 229 5.96 -25.63 3.36
N THR A 230 5.34 -24.52 2.96
CA THR A 230 3.95 -24.51 2.48
C THR A 230 3.74 -25.28 1.17
N LEU A 231 4.80 -25.47 0.38
CA LEU A 231 4.80 -26.25 -0.85
C LEU A 231 4.88 -27.77 -0.64
N ARG A 232 5.20 -28.23 0.58
CA ARG A 232 5.41 -29.66 0.82
C ARG A 232 4.11 -30.46 0.64
N PRO A 233 4.12 -31.61 -0.04
CA PRO A 233 2.94 -32.46 -0.18
C PRO A 233 2.36 -32.85 1.19
N GLY A 234 1.04 -32.65 1.38
CA GLY A 234 0.36 -32.91 2.66
C GLY A 234 0.12 -31.67 3.53
N SER A 235 0.65 -30.51 3.16
CA SER A 235 0.44 -29.22 3.85
C SER A 235 -0.92 -28.56 3.56
N GLY A 236 -1.76 -29.18 2.72
CA GLY A 236 -3.03 -28.60 2.26
C GLY A 236 -2.91 -27.57 1.12
N GLY A 237 -1.70 -27.22 0.67
CA GLY A 237 -1.47 -26.37 -0.50
C GLY A 237 -1.32 -27.21 -1.77
N VAL A 238 -2.21 -27.02 -2.75
CA VAL A 238 -2.16 -27.69 -4.07
C VAL A 238 -1.59 -26.77 -5.16
N SER A 239 -1.43 -25.46 -4.89
CA SER A 239 -0.88 -24.48 -5.82
C SER A 239 0.48 -23.96 -5.37
N VAL A 240 1.40 -23.79 -6.32
CA VAL A 240 2.67 -23.09 -6.08
C VAL A 240 2.36 -21.61 -5.83
N PRO A 241 2.78 -21.01 -4.70
CA PRO A 241 2.63 -19.58 -4.45
C PRO A 241 3.04 -18.74 -5.66
N GLU A 242 2.24 -17.73 -5.98
CA GLU A 242 2.51 -16.84 -7.11
C GLU A 242 3.89 -16.15 -6.97
N LEU A 243 4.28 -15.80 -5.73
CA LEU A 243 5.62 -15.26 -5.45
C LEU A 243 6.73 -16.17 -5.96
N LEU A 244 6.55 -17.50 -5.97
CA LEU A 244 7.56 -18.44 -6.45
C LEU A 244 7.57 -18.62 -7.97
N GLN A 245 6.54 -18.13 -8.66
CA GLN A 245 6.50 -18.09 -10.12
C GLN A 245 7.31 -16.90 -10.64
N THR A 246 7.20 -15.74 -10.00
CA THR A 246 7.93 -14.51 -10.34
C THR A 246 9.31 -14.44 -9.67
N HIS A 247 9.43 -14.93 -8.44
CA HIS A 247 10.65 -14.97 -7.63
C HIS A 247 10.95 -16.40 -7.14
N PRO A 248 11.49 -17.30 -8.00
CA PRO A 248 11.76 -18.67 -7.60
C PRO A 248 12.70 -18.74 -6.38
N VAL A 249 12.18 -19.22 -5.26
CA VAL A 249 13.00 -19.54 -4.07
C VAL A 249 13.61 -20.91 -4.25
N THR A 250 14.93 -20.98 -4.09
CA THR A 250 15.70 -22.22 -4.15
C THR A 250 16.45 -22.43 -2.85
N ALA A 251 16.80 -23.68 -2.52
CA ALA A 251 17.65 -23.98 -1.37
C ALA A 251 18.98 -23.18 -1.40
N ALA A 252 19.50 -22.90 -2.60
CA ALA A 252 20.68 -22.04 -2.79
C ALA A 252 20.42 -20.59 -2.35
N ARG A 253 19.27 -19.99 -2.72
CA ARG A 253 18.89 -18.64 -2.27
C ARG A 253 18.68 -18.58 -0.76
N ILE A 254 18.00 -19.57 -0.17
CA ILE A 254 17.81 -19.63 1.29
C ILE A 254 19.17 -19.69 2.00
N SER A 255 20.09 -20.54 1.52
CA SER A 255 21.43 -20.66 2.08
C SER A 255 22.25 -19.38 1.92
N ASP A 256 22.19 -18.72 0.76
CA ASP A 256 22.89 -17.46 0.50
C ASP A 256 22.35 -16.33 1.38
N ALA A 257 21.02 -16.19 1.48
CA ALA A 257 20.35 -15.22 2.33
C ALA A 257 20.75 -15.38 3.80
N ARG A 258 20.73 -16.62 4.33
CA ARG A 258 21.21 -16.90 5.70
C ARG A 258 22.69 -16.57 5.89
N ALA A 259 23.54 -16.93 4.93
CA ALA A 259 24.96 -16.65 5.02
C ALA A 259 25.25 -15.13 5.06
N ARG A 260 24.55 -14.35 4.22
CA ARG A 260 24.62 -12.88 4.20
C ARG A 260 24.12 -12.26 5.50
N ALA A 261 22.96 -12.70 5.98
CA ALA A 261 22.38 -12.22 7.24
C ALA A 261 23.37 -12.40 8.40
N ARG A 262 23.95 -13.60 8.55
CA ARG A 262 24.94 -13.90 9.60
C ARG A 262 26.22 -13.07 9.45
N ALA A 263 26.73 -12.93 8.23
CA ALA A 263 27.92 -12.10 7.98
C ALA A 263 27.67 -10.64 8.39
N LEU A 264 26.48 -10.12 8.09
CA LEU A 264 26.06 -8.77 8.45
C LEU A 264 25.88 -8.60 9.96
N GLU A 265 25.27 -9.57 10.64
CA GLU A 265 25.17 -9.56 12.11
C GLU A 265 26.55 -9.55 12.78
N GLU A 266 27.49 -10.36 12.30
CA GLU A 266 28.86 -10.36 12.80
C GLU A 266 29.58 -9.03 12.53
N GLN A 267 29.29 -8.38 11.41
CA GLN A 267 29.78 -7.02 11.13
C GLN A 267 29.16 -6.01 12.09
N MET A 268 27.85 -6.06 12.32
CA MET A 268 27.12 -5.16 13.23
C MET A 268 27.57 -5.30 14.69
N LYS A 269 27.93 -6.51 15.13
CA LYS A 269 28.53 -6.74 16.46
C LYS A 269 29.88 -6.02 16.62
N LYS A 270 30.67 -5.92 15.54
CA LYS A 270 31.97 -5.24 15.54
C LYS A 270 31.84 -3.73 15.39
N GLN A 271 30.90 -3.29 14.56
CA GLN A 271 30.63 -1.88 14.26
C GLN A 271 29.11 -1.69 14.17
N PRO A 272 28.46 -1.23 15.27
CA PRO A 272 27.02 -0.97 15.24
C PRO A 272 26.72 0.10 14.19
N HIS A 273 25.84 -0.21 13.25
CA HIS A 273 25.30 0.81 12.35
C HIS A 273 24.47 1.82 13.16
N PRO A 274 24.53 3.11 12.83
CA PRO A 274 23.65 4.10 13.45
C PRO A 274 22.21 3.68 13.19
N GLN A 275 21.44 3.51 14.26
CA GLN A 275 20.00 3.25 14.15
C GLN A 275 19.32 4.49 13.57
N LEU A 276 18.33 4.28 12.70
CA LEU A 276 17.46 5.36 12.24
C LEU A 276 16.84 6.06 13.46
N ASN A 277 16.86 7.39 13.45
CA ASN A 277 16.20 8.23 14.45
C ASN A 277 15.22 9.20 13.77
N ALA A 278 14.31 9.82 14.54
CA ALA A 278 13.21 10.59 13.97
C ALA A 278 13.67 11.74 13.09
N ALA A 279 14.72 12.43 13.53
CA ALA A 279 15.38 13.47 12.74
C ALA A 279 15.98 12.95 11.43
N THR A 280 16.47 11.71 11.38
CA THR A 280 16.99 11.10 10.14
C THR A 280 15.84 10.75 9.20
N LEU A 281 14.71 10.24 9.72
CA LEU A 281 13.56 9.94 8.87
C LEU A 281 12.95 11.19 8.22
N GLU A 282 12.75 12.28 8.98
CA GLU A 282 12.21 13.55 8.44
C GLU A 282 13.08 14.14 7.34
N ASN A 283 14.40 14.01 7.49
CA ASN A 283 15.36 14.63 6.56
C ASN A 283 15.72 13.72 5.38
N SER A 284 15.51 12.41 5.50
CA SER A 284 15.91 11.43 4.48
C SER A 284 14.75 10.95 3.61
N THR A 285 13.50 11.04 4.06
CA THR A 285 12.32 10.62 3.28
C THR A 285 11.56 11.82 2.70
N VAL A 286 10.87 11.62 1.58
CA VAL A 286 9.85 12.56 1.11
C VAL A 286 8.80 12.73 2.23
N PRO A 287 8.26 13.95 2.49
CA PRO A 287 7.24 14.13 3.52
C PRO A 287 6.15 13.08 3.40
N LEU A 288 6.01 12.25 4.43
CA LEU A 288 5.05 11.15 4.44
C LEU A 288 3.67 11.77 4.68
N PRO A 289 2.69 11.59 3.77
CA PRO A 289 1.35 12.16 3.96
C PRO A 289 0.69 11.68 5.27
N PHE A 290 1.14 10.54 5.79
CA PHE A 290 0.52 9.78 6.88
C PHE A 290 1.34 9.76 8.18
N VAL A 291 2.56 10.33 8.18
CA VAL A 291 3.42 10.34 9.37
C VAL A 291 4.03 11.72 9.56
N LYS A 292 3.33 12.54 10.34
CA LYS A 292 3.86 13.83 10.80
C LYS A 292 4.77 13.70 12.02
N THR A 293 4.71 12.57 12.75
CA THR A 293 5.60 12.27 13.89
C THR A 293 6.42 11.01 13.61
N PRO A 294 7.67 11.15 13.15
CA PRO A 294 8.51 10.01 12.75
C PRO A 294 8.91 9.09 13.91
N ASP A 295 8.74 9.54 15.16
CA ASP A 295 8.94 8.70 16.35
C ASP A 295 8.08 7.42 16.32
N VAL A 296 6.91 7.46 15.66
CA VAL A 296 6.01 6.30 15.50
C VAL A 296 6.60 5.26 14.55
N LEU A 297 7.38 5.67 13.55
CA LEU A 297 8.03 4.79 12.57
C LEU A 297 9.28 4.09 13.11
N ILE A 298 9.81 4.59 14.22
CA ILE A 298 11.16 4.29 14.68
C ILE A 298 11.15 3.49 15.96
N GLN A 299 9.98 3.26 16.58
CA GLN A 299 9.92 2.43 17.77
C GLN A 299 10.62 1.10 17.48
N PRO A 300 11.81 0.87 18.06
CA PRO A 300 12.40 -0.44 18.03
C PRO A 300 11.41 -1.30 18.78
N GLN A 301 11.17 -2.53 18.31
CA GLN A 301 10.90 -3.60 19.26
C GLN A 301 12.04 -3.52 20.27
N ARG A 302 11.81 -2.85 21.41
CA ARG A 302 12.78 -2.70 22.48
C ARG A 302 12.97 -4.10 23.03
N SER A 303 13.92 -4.81 22.47
CA SER A 303 14.53 -6.03 23.00
C SER A 303 15.19 -5.67 24.33
N GLY A 304 14.37 -5.46 25.37
CA GLY A 304 14.83 -5.00 26.68
C GLY A 304 13.79 -4.30 27.57
N HIS A 305 12.56 -4.05 27.12
CA HIS A 305 11.44 -3.75 28.02
C HIS A 305 10.47 -4.93 28.00
N LYS A 306 9.94 -5.31 29.17
CA LYS A 306 9.11 -6.53 29.37
C LYS A 306 8.16 -6.74 28.18
N ALA A 307 8.49 -7.74 27.35
CA ALA A 307 7.74 -8.13 26.15
C ALA A 307 6.27 -8.52 26.45
N ASP A 308 5.93 -8.66 27.74
CA ASP A 308 4.61 -9.03 28.22
C ASP A 308 3.60 -7.85 28.27
N THR A 309 4.06 -6.61 28.11
CA THR A 309 3.20 -5.41 28.27
C THR A 309 2.72 -4.77 26.97
N GLU A 310 3.36 -5.01 25.83
CA GLU A 310 2.98 -4.40 24.55
C GLU A 310 2.40 -5.44 23.59
N LEU A 311 1.16 -5.19 23.17
CA LEU A 311 0.46 -6.03 22.21
C LEU A 311 1.05 -5.80 20.81
N SER A 312 1.51 -6.87 20.15
CA SER A 312 2.11 -6.78 18.82
C SER A 312 1.13 -6.17 17.79
N LEU A 313 1.47 -4.97 17.29
CA LEU A 313 0.70 -4.29 16.26
C LEU A 313 0.61 -5.11 14.97
N PHE A 314 1.74 -5.68 14.52
CA PHE A 314 1.75 -6.62 13.39
C PHE A 314 0.70 -7.72 13.54
N LYS A 315 0.63 -8.40 14.70
CA LYS A 315 -0.34 -9.49 14.89
C LYS A 315 -1.79 -8.99 14.87
N LEU A 316 -2.07 -7.80 15.40
CA LEU A 316 -3.39 -7.18 15.27
C LEU A 316 -3.72 -6.87 13.81
N MET A 317 -2.80 -6.26 13.08
CA MET A 317 -3.00 -5.91 11.68
C MET A 317 -3.10 -7.16 10.79
N ARG A 318 -2.37 -8.22 11.11
CA ARG A 318 -2.50 -9.53 10.47
C ARG A 318 -3.91 -10.08 10.59
N GLU A 319 -4.48 -10.10 11.79
CA GLU A 319 -5.86 -10.56 11.97
C GLU A 319 -6.89 -9.59 11.38
N ARG A 320 -6.61 -8.27 11.39
CA ARG A 320 -7.45 -7.28 10.70
C ARG A 320 -7.49 -7.54 9.20
N VAL A 321 -6.32 -7.71 8.56
CA VAL A 321 -6.20 -8.04 7.13
C VAL A 321 -6.91 -9.36 6.84
N ARG A 322 -6.69 -10.42 7.64
CA ARG A 322 -7.41 -11.69 7.52
C ARG A 322 -8.91 -11.49 7.52
N VAL A 323 -9.41 -10.73 8.49
CA VAL A 323 -10.84 -10.45 8.63
C VAL A 323 -11.37 -9.65 7.47
N LEU A 324 -10.68 -8.62 7.01
CA LEU A 324 -11.20 -7.74 5.97
C LEU A 324 -11.10 -8.35 4.57
N SER A 325 -10.12 -9.23 4.31
CA SER A 325 -9.94 -9.89 3.01
C SER A 325 -10.67 -11.24 2.88
N GLY A 326 -11.11 -11.83 3.99
CA GLY A 326 -11.82 -13.11 4.01
C GLY A 326 -13.35 -13.00 4.08
N ASP A 327 -14.01 -14.14 3.84
CA ASP A 327 -15.45 -14.29 4.05
C ASP A 327 -15.79 -14.23 5.56
N ALA A 328 -16.74 -13.36 5.92
CA ALA A 328 -17.04 -13.08 7.32
C ALA A 328 -17.67 -14.28 8.04
N ASN A 329 -18.52 -15.06 7.36
CA ASN A 329 -19.19 -16.20 7.97
C ASN A 329 -18.22 -17.37 8.19
N THR A 330 -17.40 -17.67 7.19
CA THR A 330 -16.33 -18.68 7.29
C THR A 330 -15.36 -18.32 8.42
N LEU A 331 -14.99 -17.04 8.54
CA LEU A 331 -14.10 -16.60 9.61
C LEU A 331 -14.78 -16.64 10.99
N LEU A 332 -16.10 -16.47 11.07
CA LEU A 332 -16.83 -16.57 12.32
C LEU A 332 -16.69 -17.99 12.88
N ASP A 333 -16.88 -18.99 12.02
CA ASP A 333 -16.71 -20.40 12.36
C ASP A 333 -15.26 -20.74 12.69
N TYR A 334 -14.30 -20.23 11.90
CA TYR A 334 -12.87 -20.40 12.15
C TYR A 334 -12.46 -19.93 13.55
N TYR A 335 -12.80 -18.69 13.93
CA TYR A 335 -12.44 -18.17 15.24
C TYR A 335 -13.22 -18.87 16.36
N ALA A 336 -14.54 -19.03 16.21
CA ALA A 336 -15.38 -19.65 17.23
C ALA A 336 -14.96 -21.11 17.51
N GLY A 337 -14.59 -21.86 16.48
CA GLY A 337 -14.15 -23.25 16.60
C GLY A 337 -12.74 -23.40 17.20
N ASN A 338 -11.84 -22.44 17.01
CA ASN A 338 -10.46 -22.53 17.48
C ASN A 338 -10.21 -21.85 18.84
N LEU A 339 -11.01 -20.86 19.23
CA LEU A 339 -10.86 -20.14 20.53
C LEU A 339 -10.88 -21.03 21.79
N PRO A 340 -11.52 -22.22 21.83
CA PRO A 340 -11.39 -23.13 22.96
C PRO A 340 -9.96 -23.68 23.16
N ARG A 341 -9.11 -23.65 22.14
CA ARG A 341 -7.73 -24.14 22.21
C ARG A 341 -6.80 -23.06 22.78
N LYS A 342 -6.03 -23.41 23.81
CA LYS A 342 -5.15 -22.46 24.53
C LYS A 342 -4.06 -21.84 23.65
N ASP A 343 -3.54 -22.57 22.66
CA ASP A 343 -2.53 -22.08 21.72
C ASP A 343 -3.09 -21.04 20.73
N PHE A 344 -4.40 -21.11 20.47
CA PHE A 344 -5.10 -20.16 19.60
C PHE A 344 -5.71 -18.99 20.38
N ASP A 345 -6.09 -19.20 21.63
CA ASP A 345 -6.68 -18.17 22.49
C ASP A 345 -5.68 -17.08 22.88
N THR A 346 -5.51 -16.12 21.99
CA THR A 346 -4.54 -15.03 22.10
C THR A 346 -5.24 -13.68 21.94
N PRO A 347 -4.67 -12.57 22.47
CA PRO A 347 -5.26 -11.24 22.33
C PRO A 347 -5.57 -10.83 20.89
N TRP A 348 -4.68 -11.15 19.93
CA TRP A 348 -4.88 -10.82 18.51
C TRP A 348 -5.94 -11.68 17.85
N ASN A 349 -6.05 -12.98 18.19
CA ASN A 349 -7.14 -13.82 17.66
C ASN A 349 -8.50 -13.44 18.25
N ARG A 350 -8.54 -13.01 19.53
CA ARG A 350 -9.76 -12.44 20.12
C ARG A 350 -10.16 -11.11 19.47
N TYR A 351 -9.18 -10.28 19.12
CA TYR A 351 -9.41 -9.07 18.33
C TYR A 351 -9.97 -9.41 16.94
N GLY A 352 -9.36 -10.35 16.21
CA GLY A 352 -9.87 -10.85 14.93
C GLY A 352 -11.30 -11.36 15.04
N TYR A 353 -11.60 -12.18 16.06
CA TYR A 353 -12.95 -12.66 16.33
C TYR A 353 -13.94 -11.52 16.59
N ALA A 354 -13.55 -10.50 17.36
CA ALA A 354 -14.38 -9.33 17.61
C ALA A 354 -14.69 -8.56 16.32
N LEU A 355 -13.71 -8.35 15.45
CA LEU A 355 -13.94 -7.73 14.14
C LEU A 355 -14.91 -8.54 13.27
N THR A 356 -14.77 -9.87 13.27
CA THR A 356 -15.71 -10.75 12.56
C THR A 356 -17.13 -10.69 13.13
N LEU A 357 -17.27 -10.60 14.46
CA LEU A 357 -18.57 -10.41 15.10
C LEU A 357 -19.21 -9.07 14.70
N ILE A 358 -18.43 -8.00 14.57
CA ILE A 358 -18.92 -6.72 14.04
C ILE A 358 -19.42 -6.90 12.59
N ARG A 359 -18.60 -7.50 11.71
CA ARG A 359 -18.97 -7.72 10.30
C ARG A 359 -20.19 -8.62 10.10
N THR A 360 -20.44 -9.53 11.03
CA THR A 360 -21.60 -10.45 10.99
C THR A 360 -22.81 -9.93 11.76
N GLY A 361 -22.84 -8.65 12.12
CA GLY A 361 -24.01 -8.01 12.76
C GLY A 361 -24.21 -8.40 14.22
N GLN A 362 -23.14 -8.78 14.93
CA GLN A 362 -23.15 -9.17 16.35
C GLN A 362 -22.31 -8.22 17.24
N PRO A 363 -22.52 -6.90 17.18
CA PRO A 363 -21.65 -5.92 17.85
C PRO A 363 -21.68 -6.05 19.39
N ALA A 364 -22.82 -6.43 19.98
CA ALA A 364 -22.91 -6.71 21.42
C ALA A 364 -21.93 -7.82 21.89
N LYS A 365 -21.72 -8.85 21.06
CA LYS A 365 -20.75 -9.92 21.34
C LYS A 365 -19.32 -9.41 21.17
N ALA A 366 -19.08 -8.57 20.15
CA ALA A 366 -17.77 -7.96 19.93
C ALA A 366 -17.32 -7.09 21.11
N VAL A 367 -18.21 -6.26 21.65
CA VAL A 367 -17.96 -5.46 22.87
C VAL A 367 -17.49 -6.35 24.02
N ARG A 368 -18.14 -7.51 24.23
CA ARG A 368 -17.74 -8.47 25.29
C ARG A 368 -16.38 -9.12 25.06
N GLN A 369 -15.91 -9.22 23.81
CA GLN A 369 -14.57 -9.71 23.50
C GLN A 369 -13.50 -8.61 23.68
N LEU A 370 -13.83 -7.35 23.33
CA LEU A 370 -12.89 -6.23 23.34
C LEU A 370 -12.66 -5.64 24.74
N GLN A 371 -13.70 -5.62 25.59
CA GLN A 371 -13.59 -5.05 26.95
C GLN A 371 -12.51 -5.72 27.82
N PRO A 372 -12.40 -7.06 27.90
CA PRO A 372 -11.31 -7.71 28.63
C PRO A 372 -9.93 -7.36 28.06
N LEU A 373 -9.80 -7.29 26.73
CA LEU A 373 -8.54 -6.92 26.08
C LEU A 373 -8.13 -5.49 26.46
N LEU A 374 -9.06 -4.55 26.49
CA LEU A 374 -8.78 -3.17 26.90
C LEU A 374 -8.50 -3.01 28.40
N LYS A 375 -9.02 -3.89 29.25
CA LYS A 375 -8.59 -3.92 30.66
C LYS A 375 -7.13 -4.32 30.79
N GLN A 376 -6.67 -5.24 29.93
CA GLN A 376 -5.29 -5.69 29.90
C GLN A 376 -4.36 -4.70 29.18
N TYR A 377 -4.86 -4.04 28.12
CA TYR A 377 -4.10 -3.14 27.26
C TYR A 377 -4.82 -1.78 27.09
N PRO A 378 -4.97 -0.98 28.16
CA PRO A 378 -5.81 0.23 28.15
C PRO A 378 -5.32 1.33 27.20
N GLY A 379 -4.03 1.37 26.91
CA GLY A 379 -3.42 2.35 25.99
C GLY A 379 -3.48 1.98 24.52
N ASN A 380 -3.93 0.77 24.14
CA ASN A 380 -3.87 0.32 22.76
C ASN A 380 -4.95 0.99 21.90
N THR A 381 -4.54 1.88 20.99
CA THR A 381 -5.43 2.68 20.13
C THR A 381 -6.25 1.81 19.18
N THR A 382 -5.67 0.75 18.60
CA THR A 382 -6.36 -0.20 17.73
C THR A 382 -7.55 -0.87 18.43
N LEU A 383 -7.35 -1.37 19.65
CA LEU A 383 -8.41 -1.98 20.44
C LEU A 383 -9.47 -0.97 20.86
N ARG A 384 -9.07 0.26 21.24
CA ARG A 384 -9.99 1.33 21.60
C ARG A 384 -10.87 1.74 20.43
N LEU A 385 -10.29 1.89 19.24
CA LEU A 385 -11.02 2.22 18.02
C LEU A 385 -12.01 1.11 17.64
N ALA A 386 -11.59 -0.16 17.73
CA ALA A 386 -12.47 -1.30 17.49
C ALA A 386 -13.62 -1.37 18.52
N LEU A 387 -13.37 -1.05 19.79
CA LEU A 387 -14.43 -0.97 20.80
C LEU A 387 -15.40 0.17 20.48
N ALA A 388 -14.92 1.36 20.14
CA ALA A 388 -15.77 2.49 19.75
C ALA A 388 -16.67 2.12 18.55
N ASN A 389 -16.12 1.45 17.53
CA ASN A 389 -16.88 0.93 16.39
C ASN A 389 -17.94 -0.09 16.82
N ALA A 390 -17.59 -1.02 17.71
CA ALA A 390 -18.52 -2.02 18.22
C ALA A 390 -19.64 -1.40 19.06
N GLU A 391 -19.32 -0.46 19.95
CA GLU A 391 -20.28 0.30 20.76
C GLU A 391 -21.22 1.10 19.86
N PHE A 392 -20.68 1.78 18.84
CA PHE A 392 -21.47 2.55 17.89
C PHE A 392 -22.49 1.66 17.17
N GLN A 393 -22.05 0.52 16.60
CA GLN A 393 -22.95 -0.42 15.92
C GLN A 393 -23.91 -1.13 16.87
N ASN A 394 -23.59 -1.21 18.16
CA ASN A 394 -24.48 -1.72 19.21
C ASN A 394 -25.50 -0.68 19.69
N GLY A 395 -25.56 0.51 19.08
CA GLY A 395 -26.46 1.60 19.47
C GLY A 395 -26.01 2.38 20.71
N GLN A 396 -24.81 2.12 21.23
CA GLN A 396 -24.24 2.80 22.40
C GLN A 396 -23.53 4.09 21.97
N HIS A 397 -24.25 4.99 21.29
CA HIS A 397 -23.67 6.15 20.61
C HIS A 397 -22.93 7.11 21.55
N ASP A 398 -23.43 7.35 22.77
CA ASP A 398 -22.78 8.26 23.71
C ASP A 398 -21.40 7.75 24.15
N ALA A 399 -21.31 6.44 24.45
CA ALA A 399 -20.05 5.80 24.80
C ALA A 399 -19.07 5.82 23.62
N ALA A 400 -19.55 5.47 22.43
CA ALA A 400 -18.74 5.49 21.22
C ALA A 400 -18.23 6.90 20.90
N PHE A 401 -19.08 7.93 20.96
CA PHE A 401 -18.67 9.31 20.70
C PHE A 401 -17.64 9.82 21.71
N ALA A 402 -17.76 9.46 22.99
CA ALA A 402 -16.76 9.79 23.99
C ALA A 402 -15.41 9.13 23.68
N GLN A 403 -15.41 7.86 23.25
CA GLN A 403 -14.20 7.15 22.84
C GLN A 403 -13.56 7.78 21.60
N TYR A 404 -14.33 8.01 20.53
CA TYR A 404 -13.81 8.63 19.32
C TYR A 404 -13.27 10.03 19.57
N ALA A 405 -13.97 10.86 20.36
CA ALA A 405 -13.50 12.20 20.70
C ALA A 405 -12.18 12.15 21.48
N SER A 406 -12.05 11.22 22.42
CA SER A 406 -10.80 11.02 23.17
C SER A 406 -9.66 10.53 22.26
N LEU A 407 -9.93 9.60 21.35
CA LEU A 407 -8.95 9.10 20.39
C LEU A 407 -8.48 10.22 19.46
N SER A 408 -9.41 10.95 18.86
CA SER A 408 -9.12 12.07 17.95
C SER A 408 -8.37 13.21 18.65
N ALA A 409 -8.65 13.49 19.92
CA ALA A 409 -7.89 14.49 20.68
C ALA A 409 -6.44 14.08 20.94
N ASN A 410 -6.17 12.78 21.10
CA ASN A 410 -4.83 12.25 21.38
C ASN A 410 -4.01 11.98 20.11
N ALA A 411 -4.69 11.73 18.99
CA ALA A 411 -4.09 11.44 17.69
C ALA A 411 -4.88 12.16 16.58
N PRO A 412 -4.77 13.50 16.49
CA PRO A 412 -5.57 14.30 15.56
C PRO A 412 -5.20 14.08 14.09
N ASP A 413 -4.02 13.52 13.80
CA ASP A 413 -3.52 13.25 12.46
C ASP A 413 -3.69 11.77 12.03
N ASP A 414 -4.27 10.91 12.86
CA ASP A 414 -4.52 9.50 12.53
C ASP A 414 -5.77 9.38 11.63
N HIS A 415 -5.57 8.93 10.38
CA HIS A 415 -6.63 8.92 9.38
C HIS A 415 -7.71 7.89 9.76
N ALA A 416 -7.32 6.74 10.31
CA ALA A 416 -8.27 5.72 10.73
C ALA A 416 -9.23 6.23 11.80
N ILE A 417 -8.71 6.93 12.82
CA ILE A 417 -9.51 7.54 13.88
C ILE A 417 -10.38 8.66 13.32
N ALA A 418 -9.81 9.52 12.47
CA ALA A 418 -10.54 10.65 11.90
C ALA A 418 -11.70 10.19 10.99
N ILE A 419 -11.45 9.23 10.09
CA ILE A 419 -12.46 8.64 9.20
C ILE A 419 -13.55 7.95 10.03
N ALA A 420 -13.21 7.13 11.02
CA ALA A 420 -14.18 6.44 11.85
C ALA A 420 -15.04 7.41 12.68
N TYR A 421 -14.42 8.46 13.25
CA TYR A 421 -15.15 9.45 14.01
C TYR A 421 -16.05 10.31 13.11
N ALA A 422 -15.55 10.72 11.94
CA ALA A 422 -16.34 11.43 10.95
C ALA A 422 -17.54 10.59 10.49
N HIS A 423 -17.36 9.30 10.26
CA HIS A 423 -18.45 8.38 9.95
C HIS A 423 -19.51 8.37 11.06
N ALA A 424 -19.10 8.24 12.33
CA ALA A 424 -20.02 8.27 13.46
C ALA A 424 -20.78 9.62 13.56
N LEU A 425 -20.08 10.74 13.41
CA LEU A 425 -20.65 12.11 13.46
C LEU A 425 -21.62 12.36 12.30
N THR A 426 -21.35 11.79 11.13
CA THR A 426 -22.19 11.96 9.95
C THR A 426 -23.36 11.00 9.91
N GLN A 427 -23.25 9.79 10.48
CA GLN A 427 -24.37 8.85 10.49
C GLN A 427 -25.39 9.19 11.59
N ALA A 428 -24.93 9.32 12.85
CA ALA A 428 -25.81 9.51 14.00
C ALA A 428 -25.80 10.93 14.58
N GLY A 429 -24.88 11.81 14.12
CA GLY A 429 -24.76 13.16 14.64
C GLY A 429 -25.64 14.21 13.96
N THR A 430 -25.60 15.43 14.50
CA THR A 430 -26.27 16.64 14.00
C THR A 430 -25.52 17.30 12.83
N LYS A 431 -26.16 18.28 12.18
CA LYS A 431 -25.50 19.13 11.17
C LYS A 431 -24.24 19.85 11.71
N ALA A 432 -24.24 20.23 12.99
CA ALA A 432 -23.07 20.83 13.64
C ALA A 432 -21.93 19.81 13.83
N GLN A 433 -22.27 18.56 14.17
CA GLN A 433 -21.30 17.47 14.26
C GLN A 433 -20.74 17.08 12.89
N ALA A 434 -21.54 17.15 11.82
CA ALA A 434 -21.05 16.97 10.45
C ALA A 434 -20.04 18.06 10.04
N ARG A 435 -20.27 19.32 10.44
CA ARG A 435 -19.30 20.41 10.24
C ARG A 435 -17.99 20.15 10.98
N LYS A 436 -18.06 19.66 12.22
CA LYS A 436 -16.87 19.22 12.97
C LYS A 436 -16.10 18.13 12.22
N ALA A 437 -16.80 17.16 11.63
CA ALA A 437 -16.17 16.12 10.82
C ALA A 437 -15.49 16.71 9.57
N GLU A 438 -16.13 17.66 8.89
CA GLU A 438 -15.54 18.37 7.75
C GLU A 438 -14.24 19.08 8.13
N ASP A 439 -14.25 19.86 9.22
CA ASP A 439 -13.09 20.61 9.69
C ASP A 439 -11.92 19.70 10.10
N MET A 440 -12.22 18.50 10.63
CA MET A 440 -11.23 17.49 10.99
C MET A 440 -10.60 16.83 9.76
N LEU A 441 -11.42 16.48 8.75
CA LEU A 441 -10.94 15.74 7.57
C LEU A 441 -10.30 16.65 6.52
N ARG A 442 -10.71 17.91 6.40
CA ARG A 442 -10.20 18.85 5.38
C ARG A 442 -8.67 18.93 5.30
N PRO A 443 -7.93 19.14 6.41
CA PRO A 443 -6.46 19.23 6.34
C PRO A 443 -5.76 17.92 5.99
N MET A 444 -6.47 16.78 6.00
CA MET A 444 -5.92 15.47 5.62
C MET A 444 -6.05 15.18 4.11
N LEU A 445 -6.79 16.00 3.38
CA LEU A 445 -6.99 15.81 1.93
C LEU A 445 -5.76 16.19 1.11
N ASP A 446 -4.92 17.08 1.63
CA ASP A 446 -3.72 17.56 0.96
C ASP A 446 -2.76 16.39 0.68
N ASP A 447 -2.43 16.18 -0.59
CA ASP A 447 -1.59 15.08 -1.10
C ASP A 447 -2.06 13.65 -0.76
N SER A 448 -3.33 13.48 -0.36
CA SER A 448 -3.92 12.17 -0.10
C SER A 448 -4.48 11.51 -1.36
N GLU A 449 -4.15 10.24 -1.57
CA GLU A 449 -4.71 9.37 -2.61
C GLU A 449 -5.70 8.34 -2.04
N ASP A 450 -6.26 8.59 -0.85
CA ASP A 450 -7.21 7.71 -0.16
C ASP A 450 -8.68 8.03 -0.54
N PRO A 451 -9.36 7.15 -1.31
CA PRO A 451 -10.75 7.38 -1.70
C PRO A 451 -11.73 7.40 -0.52
N ASP A 452 -11.46 6.69 0.57
CA ASP A 452 -12.34 6.63 1.75
C ASP A 452 -12.30 7.92 2.55
N LEU A 453 -11.14 8.58 2.60
CA LEU A 453 -11.00 9.90 3.18
C LEU A 453 -11.84 10.93 2.44
N TYR A 454 -11.74 10.98 1.10
CA TYR A 454 -12.54 11.88 0.27
C TYR A 454 -14.04 11.57 0.38
N THR A 455 -14.42 10.29 0.40
CA THR A 455 -15.82 9.87 0.59
C THR A 455 -16.36 10.31 1.95
N SER A 456 -15.57 10.17 3.01
CA SER A 456 -15.95 10.58 4.36
C SER A 456 -16.10 12.09 4.48
N TYR A 457 -15.18 12.85 3.88
CA TYR A 457 -15.27 14.31 3.80
C TYR A 457 -16.47 14.77 2.97
N ALA A 458 -16.79 14.06 1.89
CA ALA A 458 -17.93 14.36 1.05
C ALA A 458 -19.26 14.15 1.79
N ARG A 459 -19.42 13.03 2.51
CA ARG A 459 -20.60 12.77 3.37
C ARG A 459 -20.73 13.82 4.48
N ALA A 460 -19.60 14.20 5.09
CA ALA A 460 -19.58 15.25 6.10
C ALA A 460 -20.06 16.58 5.52
N SER A 461 -19.53 16.97 4.36
CA SER A 461 -19.92 18.18 3.63
C SER A 461 -21.40 18.16 3.24
N GLU A 462 -21.92 17.03 2.77
CA GLU A 462 -23.33 16.87 2.38
C GLU A 462 -24.25 17.09 3.58
N LYS A 463 -23.98 16.41 4.70
CA LYS A 463 -24.77 16.59 5.94
C LYS A 463 -24.57 17.97 6.57
N ALA A 464 -23.43 18.60 6.35
CA ALA A 464 -23.13 19.97 6.75
C ALA A 464 -23.81 21.04 5.87
N ASP A 465 -24.50 20.62 4.79
CA ASP A 465 -25.17 21.48 3.80
C ASP A 465 -24.18 22.32 2.98
N MET A 466 -23.09 21.68 2.55
CA MET A 466 -22.03 22.21 1.70
C MET A 466 -22.00 21.45 0.36
N PRO A 467 -23.06 21.56 -0.49
CA PRO A 467 -23.26 20.66 -1.63
C PRO A 467 -22.16 20.75 -2.69
N VAL A 468 -21.55 21.92 -2.89
CA VAL A 468 -20.43 22.08 -3.83
C VAL A 468 -19.19 21.32 -3.32
N ARG A 469 -18.82 21.47 -2.04
CA ARG A 469 -17.70 20.74 -1.44
C ARG A 469 -17.93 19.23 -1.46
N ALA A 470 -19.16 18.82 -1.13
CA ALA A 470 -19.55 17.41 -1.17
C ALA A 470 -19.37 16.83 -2.58
N GLY A 471 -19.94 17.49 -3.59
CA GLY A 471 -19.84 17.01 -4.96
C GLY A 471 -18.42 16.98 -5.51
N GLU A 472 -17.59 17.98 -5.20
CA GLU A 472 -16.17 17.98 -5.61
C GLU A 472 -15.42 16.79 -4.99
N ALA A 473 -15.60 16.56 -3.69
CA ALA A 473 -14.94 15.48 -2.98
C ALA A 473 -15.40 14.09 -3.44
N TYR A 474 -16.70 13.94 -3.71
CA TYR A 474 -17.24 12.71 -4.29
C TYR A 474 -16.74 12.42 -5.72
N ALA A 475 -16.58 13.46 -6.54
CA ALA A 475 -16.02 13.33 -7.87
C ALA A 475 -14.55 12.89 -7.80
N TYR A 476 -13.80 13.45 -6.86
CA TYR A 476 -12.42 13.05 -6.64
C TYR A 476 -12.29 11.63 -6.07
N ALA A 477 -13.14 11.25 -5.11
CA ALA A 477 -13.22 9.87 -4.60
C ALA A 477 -13.51 8.87 -5.72
N SER A 478 -14.41 9.22 -6.65
CA SER A 478 -14.72 8.38 -7.82
C SER A 478 -13.49 8.20 -8.71
N TYR A 479 -12.72 9.26 -8.95
CA TYR A 479 -11.48 9.18 -9.72
C TYR A 479 -10.45 8.27 -9.05
N LEU A 480 -10.17 8.47 -7.76
CA LEU A 480 -9.23 7.66 -6.97
C LEU A 480 -9.65 6.18 -6.87
N SER A 481 -10.94 5.91 -6.99
CA SER A 481 -11.52 4.56 -7.01
C SER A 481 -11.49 3.90 -8.40
N GLY A 482 -10.83 4.53 -9.39
CA GLY A 482 -10.77 4.03 -10.76
C GLY A 482 -12.07 4.15 -11.55
N ARG A 483 -12.92 5.12 -11.20
CA ARG A 483 -14.15 5.47 -11.95
C ARG A 483 -14.02 6.86 -12.58
N PRO A 484 -13.12 7.02 -13.58
CA PRO A 484 -12.80 8.33 -14.16
C PRO A 484 -13.95 8.91 -15.02
N PHE A 485 -14.83 8.09 -15.59
CA PHE A 485 -16.00 8.57 -16.34
C PHE A 485 -17.06 9.13 -15.40
N ASP A 486 -17.32 8.46 -14.28
CA ASP A 486 -18.22 8.98 -13.25
C ASP A 486 -17.68 10.27 -12.64
N ALA A 487 -16.38 10.32 -12.32
CA ALA A 487 -15.73 11.54 -11.84
C ALA A 487 -15.93 12.71 -12.81
N MET A 488 -15.65 12.49 -14.10
CA MET A 488 -15.85 13.49 -15.15
C MET A 488 -17.32 13.94 -15.24
N GLN A 489 -18.27 13.02 -15.15
CA GLN A 489 -19.69 13.36 -15.17
C GLN A 489 -20.09 14.20 -13.96
N GLN A 490 -19.62 13.84 -12.77
CA GLN A 490 -19.89 14.58 -11.52
C GLN A 490 -19.30 15.99 -11.58
N PHE A 491 -18.05 16.16 -12.04
CA PHE A 491 -17.45 17.48 -12.24
C PHE A 491 -18.22 18.35 -13.24
N ARG A 492 -18.69 17.78 -14.36
CA ARG A 492 -19.51 18.52 -15.32
C ARG A 492 -20.84 18.96 -14.74
N ARG A 493 -21.55 18.08 -14.03
CA ARG A 493 -22.81 18.43 -13.33
C ARG A 493 -22.60 19.55 -12.31
N LEU A 494 -21.43 19.61 -11.66
CA LEU A 494 -21.12 20.72 -10.76
C LEU A 494 -21.01 22.05 -11.51
N LEU A 495 -20.41 22.08 -12.70
CA LEU A 495 -20.27 23.31 -13.49
C LEU A 495 -21.61 23.95 -13.89
N ASP A 496 -22.67 23.15 -14.00
CA ASP A 496 -24.02 23.58 -14.33
C ASP A 496 -24.70 24.31 -13.16
N ARG A 497 -24.13 24.26 -11.95
CA ARG A 497 -24.68 24.92 -10.78
C ARG A 497 -24.55 26.44 -10.86
N PRO A 498 -25.62 27.20 -10.56
CA PRO A 498 -25.59 28.66 -10.60
C PRO A 498 -24.90 29.29 -9.39
N ASP A 499 -24.77 28.55 -8.27
CA ASP A 499 -24.18 29.02 -7.01
C ASP A 499 -22.65 28.85 -6.93
N LEU A 500 -21.99 28.43 -8.02
CA LEU A 500 -20.52 28.33 -8.06
C LEU A 500 -19.86 29.71 -8.12
N ASN A 501 -18.93 29.95 -7.20
CA ASN A 501 -18.03 31.10 -7.28
C ASN A 501 -16.89 30.86 -8.29
N TYR A 502 -16.16 31.93 -8.63
CA TYR A 502 -15.04 31.90 -9.56
C TYR A 502 -13.98 30.84 -9.20
N TYR A 503 -13.57 30.77 -7.94
CA TYR A 503 -12.52 29.86 -7.47
C TYR A 503 -12.95 28.39 -7.53
N GLN A 504 -14.18 28.08 -7.13
CA GLN A 504 -14.74 26.73 -7.23
C GLN A 504 -14.81 26.28 -8.69
N ARG A 505 -15.31 27.16 -9.58
CA ARG A 505 -15.37 26.88 -11.02
C ARG A 505 -13.98 26.63 -11.61
N ALA A 506 -12.99 27.44 -11.24
CA ALA A 506 -11.61 27.27 -11.68
C ALA A 506 -11.02 25.92 -11.23
N ARG A 507 -11.25 25.52 -9.97
CA ARG A 507 -10.78 24.22 -9.45
C ARG A 507 -11.46 23.04 -10.13
N ILE A 508 -12.78 23.08 -10.33
CA ILE A 508 -13.52 22.04 -11.05
C ILE A 508 -13.01 21.91 -12.50
N ASN A 509 -12.80 23.04 -13.19
CA ASN A 509 -12.23 23.05 -14.54
C ASN A 509 -10.81 22.46 -14.57
N ALA A 510 -9.99 22.73 -13.56
CA ALA A 510 -8.65 22.16 -13.45
C ALA A 510 -8.70 20.63 -13.32
N HIS A 511 -9.60 20.08 -12.49
CA HIS A 511 -9.80 18.64 -12.40
C HIS A 511 -10.27 18.02 -13.73
N ILE A 512 -11.22 18.66 -14.43
CA ILE A 512 -11.66 18.21 -15.76
C ILE A 512 -10.48 18.18 -16.74
N ALA A 513 -9.63 19.22 -16.73
CA ALA A 513 -8.46 19.28 -17.59
C ALA A 513 -7.45 18.16 -17.27
N GLN A 514 -7.24 17.84 -15.99
CA GLN A 514 -6.38 16.74 -15.55
C GLN A 514 -6.90 15.36 -15.98
N LEU A 515 -8.23 15.14 -15.89
CA LEU A 515 -8.86 13.87 -16.25
C LEU A 515 -8.95 13.65 -17.77
N THR A 516 -9.07 14.71 -18.56
CA THR A 516 -9.39 14.62 -19.99
C THR A 516 -8.41 13.74 -20.80
N PRO A 517 -7.07 13.88 -20.67
CA PRO A 517 -6.12 13.02 -21.39
C PRO A 517 -6.30 11.53 -21.10
N LEU A 518 -6.52 11.18 -19.82
CA LEU A 518 -6.77 9.79 -19.40
C LEU A 518 -8.02 9.24 -20.09
N LEU A 519 -9.15 9.94 -20.03
CA LEU A 519 -10.40 9.49 -20.66
C LEU A 519 -10.27 9.37 -22.19
N MET A 520 -9.52 10.26 -22.83
CA MET A 520 -9.26 10.18 -24.28
C MET A 520 -8.46 8.92 -24.63
N GLU A 521 -7.44 8.59 -23.84
CA GLU A 521 -6.63 7.39 -24.06
C GLU A 521 -7.44 6.11 -23.82
N LEU A 522 -8.25 6.05 -22.75
CA LEU A 522 -9.16 4.93 -22.47
C LEU A 522 -10.15 4.70 -23.62
N ARG A 523 -10.71 5.79 -24.16
CA ARG A 523 -11.62 5.73 -25.33
C ARG A 523 -10.91 5.25 -26.59
N LYS A 524 -9.74 5.81 -26.89
CA LYS A 524 -8.92 5.46 -28.06
C LYS A 524 -8.55 3.98 -28.06
N ARG A 525 -8.24 3.43 -26.89
CA ARG A 525 -7.88 2.02 -26.70
C ARG A 525 -9.08 1.08 -26.53
N LYS A 526 -10.32 1.60 -26.58
CA LYS A 526 -11.57 0.85 -26.39
C LYS A 526 -11.59 0.05 -25.08
N ILE A 527 -11.07 0.64 -24.02
CA ILE A 527 -11.00 -0.01 -22.72
C ILE A 527 -12.31 0.22 -21.98
N ASP A 528 -12.96 -0.88 -21.59
CA ASP A 528 -14.19 -0.85 -20.81
C ASP A 528 -13.85 -0.80 -19.32
N THR A 529 -14.41 0.19 -18.63
CA THR A 529 -14.29 0.34 -17.18
C THR A 529 -15.67 0.11 -16.56
N PRO A 530 -15.78 -0.32 -15.29
CA PRO A 530 -17.09 -0.62 -14.68
C PRO A 530 -18.09 0.55 -14.70
N ASP A 531 -17.59 1.78 -14.79
CA ASP A 531 -18.37 3.03 -14.90
C ASP A 531 -18.68 3.46 -16.35
N ARG A 532 -18.22 2.73 -17.35
CA ARG A 532 -18.46 3.01 -18.75
C ARG A 532 -19.67 2.20 -19.23
N ASP A 533 -20.81 2.86 -19.36
CA ASP A 533 -21.92 2.28 -20.12
C ASP A 533 -21.70 2.49 -21.63
N PRO A 534 -21.70 1.44 -22.47
CA PRO A 534 -21.66 1.57 -23.94
C PRO A 534 -22.82 2.42 -24.51
N ASP A 535 -23.95 2.56 -23.81
CA ASP A 535 -25.15 3.28 -24.28
C ASP A 535 -25.42 4.64 -23.61
N GLY A 536 -24.54 5.10 -22.70
CA GLY A 536 -24.65 6.42 -22.07
C GLY A 536 -25.72 6.57 -20.97
N ARG A 537 -26.26 5.47 -20.45
CA ARG A 537 -27.18 5.34 -19.32
C ARG A 537 -26.44 4.72 -18.11
N SER A 538 -25.99 5.56 -17.19
CA SER A 538 -25.35 5.13 -15.92
C SER A 538 -26.17 4.03 -15.19
N PRO A 539 -25.55 2.94 -14.68
CA PRO A 539 -26.25 1.86 -13.98
C PRO A 539 -26.76 2.20 -12.56
N LEU A 540 -26.71 3.46 -12.12
CA LEU A 540 -27.13 3.85 -10.76
C LEU A 540 -28.64 3.73 -10.46
N GLN A 541 -29.41 2.98 -11.26
CA GLN A 541 -30.78 2.57 -10.94
C GLN A 541 -30.93 1.10 -10.54
N GLY A 542 -29.88 0.27 -10.64
CA GLY A 542 -30.00 -1.19 -10.54
C GLY A 542 -29.61 -1.86 -9.22
N GLU A 543 -28.62 -1.36 -8.48
CA GLU A 543 -28.12 -2.06 -7.27
C GLU A 543 -28.82 -1.61 -5.99
N ARG A 544 -30.14 -1.89 -5.94
CA ARG A 544 -30.80 -2.20 -4.66
C ARG A 544 -30.80 -3.71 -4.52
N ALA A 545 -30.22 -4.18 -3.41
CA ALA A 545 -30.26 -5.55 -2.87
C ALA A 545 -29.05 -6.48 -3.16
N MET A 546 -27.96 -6.26 -2.42
CA MET A 546 -27.32 -7.34 -1.65
C MET A 546 -26.80 -6.80 -0.31
N GLY A 547 -27.45 -7.21 0.78
CA GLY A 547 -26.90 -7.29 2.15
C GLY A 547 -26.50 -5.98 2.85
N SER A 548 -27.23 -5.62 3.91
CA SER A 548 -26.98 -4.46 4.76
C SER A 548 -25.54 -4.37 5.33
N ALA A 549 -24.68 -3.57 4.71
CA ALA A 549 -23.43 -3.08 5.32
C ALA A 549 -22.80 -1.91 4.53
N SER A 550 -23.59 -0.94 4.08
CA SER A 550 -23.08 0.31 3.48
C SER A 550 -24.27 1.18 3.08
N GLN A 551 -24.29 2.46 3.48
CA GLN A 551 -25.24 3.41 2.90
C GLN A 551 -24.47 4.65 2.44
N LEU A 552 -24.26 4.70 1.12
CA LEU A 552 -24.06 5.90 0.31
C LEU A 552 -25.39 6.20 -0.36
N CYS A 553 -25.91 7.42 -0.21
CA CYS A 553 -26.97 7.93 -1.07
C CYS A 553 -26.70 9.39 -1.39
N PHE A 554 -26.62 9.69 -2.69
CA PHE A 554 -26.47 11.04 -3.23
C PHE A 554 -27.83 11.59 -3.67
N SER A 555 -28.33 12.53 -2.88
CA SER A 555 -29.32 13.56 -3.23
C SER A 555 -30.81 13.22 -3.45
N LEU A 556 -31.59 14.14 -2.84
CA LEU A 556 -32.94 14.65 -3.11
C LEU A 556 -34.11 13.65 -3.10
N THR A 557 -34.69 13.55 -1.90
CA THR A 557 -36.02 13.02 -1.55
C THR A 557 -36.14 11.50 -1.35
N CYS A 558 -36.84 11.16 -0.25
CA CYS A 558 -37.23 9.83 0.26
C CYS A 558 -36.12 9.05 0.98
N GLY A 559 -36.36 8.42 2.12
CA GLY A 559 -37.61 8.16 2.85
C GLY A 559 -37.39 6.94 3.73
#